data_AF-A0A383EYL0-F1
#
_entry.id   AF-A0A383EYL0-F1
#
_cell.length_a   1.000
_cell.length_b   1.000
_cell.length_c   1.000
_cell.angle_alpha   90.00
_cell.angle_beta   90.00
_cell.angle_gamma   90.00
#
_symmetry.space_group_name_H-M   'P 1'
#
loop_
_entity.id
_entity.type
_entity.pdbx_description
1 polymer ?
#
loop_
_entity_poly.entity_id
_entity_poly.type
_entity_poly.pdbx_seq_one_letter_code
_entity_poly.pdbx_strand_id
1 'polypeptide(L)'
;MNIESIYRTANPKSLAEFERTRKSMPGVAKGAYYVKPFPLTMARGDGCFLEDIDGHRYVDFAGHHTAQILGHGHPMVMQAVQKQLAAGIATAAPMGVEADLAEEICRRVDSV
;
A
#
# COMPACT_ATOMS: atom_id res chain seq x y z
N MET A 1 -3.35 -15.90 29.34
CA MET A 1 -3.02 -15.82 27.91
C MET A 1 -2.16 -14.58 27.70
N ASN A 2 -1.00 -14.68 27.02
CA ASN A 2 -0.15 -13.50 26.76
C ASN A 2 -0.54 -12.85 25.41
N ILE A 3 -0.16 -11.58 25.19
CA ILE A 3 -0.58 -10.82 24.00
C ILE A 3 -0.12 -11.45 22.68
N GLU A 4 1.08 -12.04 22.65
CA GLU A 4 1.59 -12.71 21.46
C GLU A 4 0.72 -13.94 21.09
N SER A 5 0.33 -14.74 22.08
CA SER A 5 -0.56 -15.89 21.87
C SER A 5 -1.92 -15.46 21.33
N ILE A 6 -2.49 -14.36 21.84
CA ILE A 6 -3.74 -13.79 21.33
C ILE A 6 -3.58 -13.43 19.85
N TYR A 7 -2.51 -12.71 19.52
CA TYR A 7 -2.22 -12.28 18.14
C TYR A 7 -2.05 -13.48 17.20
N ARG A 8 -1.31 -14.51 17.60
CA ARG A 8 -1.13 -15.72 16.77
C ARG A 8 -2.44 -16.45 16.52
N THR A 9 -3.28 -16.61 17.55
CA THR A 9 -4.57 -17.30 17.44
C THR A 9 -5.59 -16.50 16.63
N ALA A 10 -5.56 -15.18 16.71
CA ALA A 10 -6.47 -14.31 15.95
C ALA A 10 -6.11 -14.23 14.46
N ASN A 11 -4.83 -14.43 14.09
CA ASN A 11 -4.36 -14.20 12.71
C ASN A 11 -3.75 -15.45 12.05
N PRO A 12 -4.48 -16.60 12.00
CA PRO A 12 -3.94 -17.86 11.50
C PRO A 12 -3.62 -17.84 10.00
N LYS A 13 -4.37 -17.08 9.18
CA LYS A 13 -4.11 -17.00 7.74
C LYS A 13 -2.90 -16.12 7.46
N SER A 14 -2.77 -14.98 8.16
CA SER A 14 -1.56 -14.15 8.07
C SER A 14 -0.31 -14.91 8.49
N LEU A 15 -0.39 -15.75 9.52
CA LEU A 15 0.71 -16.65 9.90
C LEU A 15 1.04 -17.63 8.78
N ALA A 16 0.04 -18.33 8.22
CA ALA A 16 0.27 -19.28 7.13
C ALA A 16 0.92 -18.60 5.91
N GLU A 17 0.49 -17.39 5.56
CA GLU A 17 1.03 -16.60 4.46
C GLU A 17 2.49 -16.18 4.72
N PHE A 18 2.79 -15.72 5.94
CA PHE A 18 4.15 -15.43 6.38
C PHE A 18 5.07 -16.65 6.24
N GLU A 19 4.62 -17.79 6.75
CA GLU A 19 5.35 -19.07 6.72
C GLU A 19 5.59 -19.59 5.31
N ARG A 20 4.65 -19.33 4.39
CA ARG A 20 4.80 -19.62 2.96
C ARG A 20 5.85 -18.72 2.33
N THR A 21 5.73 -17.40 2.52
CA THR A 21 6.54 -16.38 1.84
C THR A 21 8.00 -16.40 2.30
N ARG A 22 8.26 -16.66 3.58
CA ARG A 22 9.64 -16.72 4.11
C ARG A 22 10.51 -17.82 3.51
N LYS A 23 9.92 -18.78 2.79
CA LYS A 23 10.65 -19.85 2.08
C LYS A 23 11.38 -19.32 0.84
N SER A 24 10.88 -18.25 0.23
CA SER A 24 11.42 -17.68 -1.01
C SER A 24 11.88 -16.23 -0.86
N MET A 25 11.47 -15.53 0.19
CA MET A 25 11.78 -14.11 0.39
C MET A 25 12.29 -13.83 1.82
N PRO A 26 13.59 -13.48 1.98
CA PRO A 26 14.13 -13.03 3.25
C PRO A 26 13.39 -11.81 3.77
N GLY A 27 12.94 -11.85 5.03
CA GLY A 27 12.26 -10.72 5.67
C GLY A 27 10.80 -10.50 5.24
N VAL A 28 10.27 -11.24 4.25
CA VAL A 28 8.86 -11.32 3.76
C VAL A 28 8.14 -10.02 3.38
N ALA A 29 8.72 -8.87 3.69
CA ALA A 29 8.14 -7.56 3.47
C ALA A 29 9.28 -6.53 3.43
N LYS A 30 9.00 -5.32 2.93
CA LYS A 30 9.86 -4.15 3.18
C LYS A 30 10.08 -4.04 4.69
N GLY A 31 11.33 -3.87 5.13
CA GLY A 31 11.70 -3.94 6.56
C GLY A 31 10.88 -3.04 7.49
N ALA A 32 10.41 -1.89 7.01
CA ALA A 32 9.52 -0.98 7.74
C ALA A 32 8.14 -1.58 8.11
N TYR A 33 7.72 -2.66 7.45
CA TYR A 33 6.47 -3.36 7.69
C TYR A 33 6.65 -4.68 8.44
N TYR A 34 7.89 -5.09 8.72
CA TYR A 34 8.13 -6.32 9.46
C TYR A 34 7.92 -6.08 10.96
N VAL A 35 7.04 -6.88 11.56
CA VAL A 35 6.79 -6.89 13.01
C VAL A 35 6.84 -8.32 13.53
N LYS A 36 7.33 -8.50 14.76
CA LYS A 36 7.22 -9.80 15.46
C LYS A 36 5.83 -9.94 16.08
N PRO A 37 5.24 -11.15 16.11
CA PRO A 37 5.83 -12.42 15.67
C PRO A 37 5.84 -12.63 14.15
N PHE A 38 4.91 -12.01 13.43
CA PHE A 38 4.84 -11.96 11.97
C PHE A 38 3.97 -10.76 11.55
N PRO A 39 4.17 -10.19 10.36
CA PRO A 39 3.33 -9.11 9.86
C PRO A 39 1.93 -9.61 9.43
N LEU A 40 0.91 -8.76 9.62
CA LEU A 40 -0.41 -9.01 9.04
C LEU A 40 -0.35 -8.91 7.52
N THR A 41 -1.13 -9.76 6.84
CA THR A 41 -1.28 -9.67 5.38
C THR A 41 -2.57 -8.93 5.06
N MET A 42 -2.46 -7.77 4.41
CA MET A 42 -3.63 -6.99 3.99
C MET A 42 -4.28 -7.60 2.74
N ALA A 43 -5.60 -7.72 2.74
CA ALA A 43 -6.40 -8.20 1.62
C ALA A 43 -6.89 -7.05 0.72
N ARG A 44 -7.32 -5.93 1.32
CA ARG A 44 -7.85 -4.76 0.59
C ARG A 44 -7.80 -3.49 1.44
N GLY A 45 -7.88 -2.36 0.76
CA GLY A 45 -8.07 -1.05 1.37
C GLY A 45 -9.16 -0.26 0.63
N ASP A 46 -9.94 0.53 1.37
CA ASP A 46 -10.98 1.42 0.84
C ASP A 46 -11.16 2.63 1.76
N GLY A 47 -10.99 3.84 1.22
CA GLY A 47 -10.98 5.08 1.99
C GLY A 47 -9.92 5.05 3.08
N CYS A 48 -10.33 5.24 4.34
CA CYS A 48 -9.43 5.17 5.50
C CYS A 48 -9.37 3.76 6.14
N PHE A 49 -9.89 2.73 5.48
CA PHE A 49 -9.93 1.38 6.03
C PHE A 49 -8.97 0.42 5.34
N LEU A 50 -8.41 -0.48 6.13
CA LEU A 50 -7.70 -1.68 5.68
C LEU A 50 -8.43 -2.92 6.20
N GLU A 51 -8.43 -3.98 5.41
CA GLU A 51 -8.92 -5.30 5.82
C GLU A 51 -7.81 -6.33 5.60
N ASP A 52 -7.51 -7.13 6.63
CA ASP A 52 -6.55 -8.22 6.53
C ASP A 52 -7.19 -9.51 5.97
N ILE A 53 -6.36 -10.49 5.61
CA ILE A 53 -6.85 -11.77 5.07
C ILE A 53 -7.58 -12.62 6.11
N ASP A 54 -7.42 -12.31 7.39
CA ASP A 54 -8.14 -12.92 8.51
C ASP A 54 -9.55 -12.32 8.68
N GLY A 55 -9.84 -11.17 8.06
CA GLY A 55 -11.15 -10.52 8.00
C GLY A 55 -11.32 -9.38 9.00
N HIS A 56 -10.24 -8.96 9.67
CA HIS A 56 -10.29 -7.81 10.57
C HIS A 56 -10.23 -6.51 9.78
N ARG A 57 -11.02 -5.53 10.20
CA ARG A 57 -11.08 -4.20 9.58
C ARG A 57 -10.49 -3.15 10.52
N TYR A 58 -9.56 -2.37 10.00
CA TYR A 58 -8.78 -1.37 10.73
C TYR A 58 -9.02 0.02 10.13
N VAL A 59 -9.01 1.04 10.98
CA VAL A 59 -8.81 2.43 10.52
C VAL A 59 -7.31 2.63 10.32
N ASP A 60 -6.89 3.04 9.13
CA ASP A 60 -5.48 3.20 8.78
C ASP A 60 -4.95 4.57 9.22
N PHE A 61 -4.17 4.56 10.30
CA PHE A 61 -3.41 5.71 10.78
C PHE A 61 -1.94 5.69 10.34
N ALA A 62 -1.48 4.63 9.67
CA ALA A 62 -0.11 4.55 9.16
C ALA A 62 0.03 5.30 7.83
N GLY A 63 -1.02 5.32 7.01
CA GLY A 63 -1.13 6.16 5.81
C GLY A 63 0.02 5.98 4.81
N HIS A 64 0.57 4.77 4.73
CA HIS A 64 1.77 4.44 3.95
C HIS A 64 2.91 5.44 4.13
N HIS A 65 3.25 5.78 5.39
CA HIS A 65 4.28 6.78 5.67
C HIS A 65 4.03 8.10 4.94
N THR A 66 2.82 8.65 5.11
CA THR A 66 2.31 9.88 4.50
C THR A 66 2.01 9.84 3.00
N ALA A 67 2.40 8.79 2.27
CA ALA A 67 2.16 8.72 0.83
C ALA A 67 0.68 8.54 0.46
N GLN A 68 -0.12 7.91 1.34
CA GLN A 68 -1.54 7.63 1.10
C GLN A 68 -2.45 8.71 1.74
N ILE A 69 -2.15 9.98 1.49
CA ILE A 69 -2.89 11.10 2.10
C ILE A 69 -4.37 11.17 1.70
N LEU A 70 -4.72 10.66 0.51
CA LEU A 70 -6.09 10.62 0.00
C LEU A 70 -6.86 9.35 0.42
N GLY A 71 -6.22 8.45 1.16
CA GLY A 71 -6.74 7.13 1.47
C GLY A 71 -6.68 6.14 0.30
N HIS A 72 -7.07 4.90 0.59
CA HIS A 72 -7.01 3.78 -0.34
C HIS A 72 -8.11 3.89 -1.40
N GLY A 73 -7.74 3.81 -2.68
CA GLY A 73 -8.72 3.71 -3.77
C GLY A 73 -9.48 4.99 -4.10
N HIS A 74 -8.91 6.18 -3.81
CA HIS A 74 -9.57 7.46 -4.09
C HIS A 74 -10.09 7.53 -5.56
N PRO A 75 -11.39 7.76 -5.81
CA PRO A 75 -12.00 7.58 -7.13
C PRO A 75 -11.32 8.35 -8.26
N MET A 76 -10.93 9.61 -8.02
CA MET A 76 -10.25 10.42 -9.04
C MET A 76 -8.84 9.91 -9.37
N VAL A 77 -8.13 9.34 -8.39
CA VAL A 77 -6.80 8.77 -8.61
C VAL A 77 -6.93 7.49 -9.44
N MET A 78 -7.88 6.63 -9.08
CA MET A 78 -8.17 5.40 -9.82
C MET A 78 -8.55 5.70 -11.27
N GLN A 79 -9.40 6.70 -11.49
CA GLN A 79 -9.79 7.13 -12.84
C GLN A 79 -8.59 7.65 -13.65
N ALA A 80 -7.72 8.48 -13.04
CA ALA A 80 -6.52 9.00 -13.71
C ALA A 80 -5.55 7.87 -14.10
N VAL A 81 -5.31 6.91 -13.21
CA VAL A 81 -4.48 5.73 -13.49
C VAL A 81 -5.09 4.89 -14.62
N GLN A 82 -6.39 4.59 -14.57
CA GLN A 82 -7.07 3.82 -15.62
C GLN A 82 -7.00 4.51 -16.98
N LYS A 83 -7.19 5.83 -17.02
CA LYS A 83 -7.04 6.63 -18.24
C LYS A 83 -5.62 6.53 -18.80
N GLN A 84 -4.59 6.62 -17.95
CA GLN A 84 -3.20 6.49 -18.39
C GLN A 84 -2.90 5.09 -18.92
N LEU A 85 -3.37 4.04 -18.24
CA LEU A 85 -3.18 2.66 -18.70
C LEU A 85 -3.79 2.42 -20.08
N ALA A 86 -4.93 3.05 -20.39
CA ALA A 86 -5.54 2.97 -21.72
C ALA A 86 -4.72 3.67 -22.82
N ALA A 87 -3.92 4.68 -22.47
CA ALA A 87 -3.01 5.37 -23.39
C ALA A 87 -1.68 4.61 -23.59
N GLY A 88 -1.35 3.68 -22.70
CA GLY A 88 -0.12 2.90 -22.71
C GLY A 88 0.91 3.32 -21.66
N ILE A 89 1.90 2.46 -21.46
CA ILE A 89 3.04 2.65 -20.54
C ILE A 89 4.34 2.23 -21.22
N ALA A 90 5.48 2.72 -20.72
CA ALA A 90 6.81 2.35 -21.20
C ALA A 90 7.00 2.58 -22.72
N THR A 91 6.58 3.75 -23.21
CA THR A 91 6.59 4.15 -24.63
C THR A 91 7.98 4.43 -25.22
N ALA A 92 9.04 4.44 -24.40
CA ALA A 92 10.38 4.88 -24.78
C ALA A 92 10.42 6.31 -25.39
N ALA A 93 9.42 7.14 -25.09
CA ALA A 93 9.30 8.52 -25.53
C ALA A 93 8.44 9.35 -24.55
N PRO A 94 8.58 10.69 -24.52
CA PRO A 94 7.72 11.57 -23.74
C PRO A 94 6.22 11.40 -24.04
N MET A 95 5.36 11.54 -23.03
CA MET A 95 3.89 11.45 -23.14
C MET A 95 3.18 12.75 -22.73
N GLY A 96 3.92 13.78 -22.33
CA GLY A 96 3.39 15.10 -21.96
C GLY A 96 2.86 15.20 -20.53
N VAL A 97 2.36 14.09 -19.95
CA VAL A 97 1.89 14.05 -18.54
C VAL A 97 2.99 14.41 -17.53
N GLU A 98 4.25 14.17 -17.89
CA GLU A 98 5.41 14.61 -17.11
C GLU A 98 5.58 16.14 -17.08
N ALA A 99 5.20 16.84 -18.16
CA ALA A 99 5.20 18.30 -18.19
C ALA A 99 4.08 18.87 -17.31
N ASP A 100 2.87 18.33 -17.43
CA ASP A 100 1.72 18.71 -16.59
C ASP A 100 2.06 18.59 -15.08
N LEU A 101 2.72 17.49 -14.69
CA LEU A 101 3.16 17.29 -13.31
C LEU A 101 4.25 18.28 -12.89
N ALA A 102 5.24 18.53 -13.75
CA ALA A 102 6.33 19.45 -13.46
C ALA A 102 5.81 20.88 -13.26
N GLU A 103 4.93 21.35 -14.14
CA GLU A 103 4.30 22.66 -14.05
C GLU A 103 3.50 22.81 -12.74
N GLU A 104 2.75 21.78 -12.34
CA GLU A 104 1.98 21.81 -11.10
C GLU A 104 2.86 21.85 -9.85
N ILE A 105 4.05 21.22 -9.89
CA ILE A 105 5.03 21.27 -8.79
C ILE A 105 5.64 22.67 -8.70
N CYS A 106 6.18 23.23 -9.80
CA CYS A 106 6.74 24.59 -9.83
C CYS A 106 5.71 25.63 -9.36
N ARG A 107 4.44 25.44 -9.75
CA ARG A 107 3.34 26.33 -9.33
C ARG A 107 3.07 26.31 -7.82
N ARG A 108 3.36 25.20 -7.12
CA ARG A 108 3.06 25.02 -5.69
C ARG A 108 4.26 25.24 -4.77
N VAL A 109 5.48 25.17 -5.30
CA VAL A 109 6.71 25.19 -4.51
C VAL A 109 7.68 26.23 -5.08
N ASP A 110 7.70 27.43 -4.50
CA ASP A 110 8.43 28.61 -5.01
C ASP A 110 9.94 28.41 -5.23
N SER A 111 10.56 27.46 -4.54
CA SER A 111 12.00 27.19 -4.64
C SER A 111 12.38 26.26 -5.80
N VAL A 112 11.39 25.70 -6.50
CA VAL A 112 11.57 24.79 -7.64
C VAL A 112 11.46 25.59 -8.93
#